data_AF-A0A7X0V3P6-F1
#
_entry.id   AF-A0A7X0V3P6-F1
#
_cell.length_a   1.000
_cell.length_b   1.000
_cell.length_c   1.000
_cell.angle_alpha   90.00
_cell.angle_beta   90.00
_cell.angle_gamma   90.00
#
_symmetry.space_group_name_H-M   'P 1'
#
loop_
_entity.id
_entity.type
_entity.pdbx_description
1 polymer ?
#
loop_
_entity_poly.entity_id
_entity_poly.type
_entity_poly.pdbx_seq_one_letter_code
_entity_poly.pdbx_strand_id
1 'polypeptide(L)'
;MEELLERLKKGLDNSQLMLMKNEEEGLACSFIKYGMVQDNFLVKDEYVVQALKQTGINGVVEGNTFERLRNNYGWFSLRVKSRKLLKELE
;
A
#
# COMPACT_ATOMS: atom_id res chain seq x y z
N MET A 1 -1.60 -2.81 12.77
CA MET A 1 -0.70 -2.99 11.60
C MET A 1 -1.07 -4.23 10.80
N GLU A 2 -1.22 -5.40 11.43
CA GLU A 2 -1.67 -6.64 10.78
C GLU A 2 -2.92 -6.41 9.90
N GLU A 3 -3.99 -5.89 10.50
CA GLU A 3 -5.27 -5.60 9.84
C GLU A 3 -5.13 -4.63 8.65
N LEU A 4 -4.27 -3.62 8.78
CA LEU A 4 -3.97 -2.67 7.71
C LEU A 4 -3.29 -3.36 6.51
N LEU A 5 -2.33 -4.24 6.78
CA LEU A 5 -1.64 -5.01 5.73
C LEU A 5 -2.59 -6.02 5.07
N GLU A 6 -3.48 -6.65 5.84
CA GLU A 6 -4.52 -7.50 5.27
C GLU A 6 -5.49 -6.72 4.38
N ARG A 7 -5.92 -5.53 4.82
CA ARG A 7 -6.80 -4.67 4.03
C ARG A 7 -6.13 -4.19 2.75
N LEU A 8 -4.85 -3.81 2.81
CA LEU A 8 -4.04 -3.51 1.62
C LEU A 8 -3.96 -4.71 0.67
N LYS A 9 -3.72 -5.92 1.17
CA LYS A 9 -3.69 -7.13 0.33
C LYS A 9 -5.03 -7.37 -0.35
N LYS A 10 -6.13 -7.26 0.39
CA LYS A 10 -7.50 -7.39 -0.15
C LYS A 10 -7.78 -6.32 -1.20
N GLY A 11 -7.34 -5.09 -0.98
CA GLY A 11 -7.45 -4.00 -1.95
C GLY A 11 -6.72 -4.32 -3.25
N LEU A 12 -5.46 -4.77 -3.16
CA LEU A 12 -4.65 -5.16 -4.32
C LEU A 12 -5.22 -6.37 -5.09
N ASP A 13 -5.75 -7.36 -4.38
CA ASP A 13 -6.33 -8.56 -5.00
C ASP A 13 -7.62 -8.25 -5.77
N ASN A 14 -8.38 -7.27 -5.30
CA ASN A 14 -9.67 -6.90 -5.85
C ASN A 14 -9.62 -5.68 -6.78
N SER A 15 -8.44 -5.20 -7.16
CA SER A 15 -8.28 -4.04 -8.03
C SER A 15 -7.26 -4.26 -9.16
N GLN A 16 -7.17 -3.28 -10.07
CA GLN A 16 -6.20 -3.26 -11.17
C GLN A 16 -5.28 -2.02 -11.12
N LEU A 17 -5.63 -1.08 -10.24
CA LEU A 17 -4.99 0.20 -10.07
C LEU A 17 -5.09 0.58 -8.59
N MET A 18 -4.06 1.25 -8.08
CA MET A 18 -4.08 1.94 -6.81
C MET A 18 -3.65 3.39 -7.01
N LEU A 19 -4.45 4.32 -6.49
CA LEU A 19 -4.13 5.73 -6.40
C LEU A 19 -3.71 6.06 -4.97
N MET A 20 -2.68 6.87 -4.84
CA MET A 20 -2.09 7.32 -3.60
C MET A 20 -2.06 8.84 -3.59
N LYS A 21 -2.64 9.43 -2.55
CA LYS A 21 -2.66 10.88 -2.37
C LYS A 21 -2.13 11.22 -0.98
N ASN A 22 -1.21 12.18 -0.91
CA ASN A 22 -0.75 12.72 0.36
C ASN A 22 -1.89 13.50 1.01
N GLU A 23 -2.17 13.21 2.28
CA GLU A 23 -3.08 13.95 3.15
C GLU A 23 -2.30 14.39 4.40
N GLU A 24 -2.81 15.37 5.15
CA GLU A 24 -2.12 15.91 6.35
C GLU A 24 -1.77 14.81 7.37
N GLU A 25 -2.65 13.82 7.51
CA GLU A 25 -2.53 12.74 8.50
C GLU A 25 -1.94 11.43 7.94
N GLY A 26 -1.54 11.38 6.67
CA GLY A 26 -0.99 10.15 6.08
C GLY A 26 -1.10 10.03 4.56
N LEU A 27 -1.28 8.80 4.08
CA LEU A 27 -1.41 8.49 2.65
C LEU A 27 -2.78 7.86 2.38
N ALA A 28 -3.67 8.58 1.71
CA ALA A 28 -4.93 8.03 1.24
C ALA A 28 -4.64 7.07 0.08
N CYS A 29 -5.12 5.83 0.21
CA CYS A 29 -4.95 4.77 -0.78
C CYS A 29 -6.31 4.32 -1.30
N SER A 30 -6.55 4.53 -2.59
CA SER A 30 -7.79 4.17 -3.28
C SER A 30 -7.53 3.05 -4.29
N PHE A 31 -8.28 1.97 -4.19
CA PHE A 31 -8.17 0.78 -5.04
C PHE A 31 -9.25 0.81 -6.11
N ILE A 32 -8.87 0.77 -7.39
CA ILE A 32 -9.79 0.97 -8.51
C ILE A 32 -9.87 -0.28 -9.38
N LYS A 33 -11.09 -0.70 -9.72
CA LYS A 33 -11.40 -1.78 -10.68
C LYS A 33 -12.50 -1.32 -11.62
N TYR A 34 -12.29 -1.46 -12.93
CA TYR A 34 -13.22 -1.03 -13.99
C TYR A 34 -13.73 0.41 -13.83
N GLY A 35 -12.85 1.33 -13.39
CA GLY A 35 -13.20 2.74 -13.17
C GLY A 35 -13.94 3.04 -11.86
N MET A 36 -14.20 2.04 -11.02
CA MET A 36 -14.89 2.19 -9.74
C MET A 36 -13.94 1.97 -8.56
N VAL A 37 -14.08 2.79 -7.51
CA VAL A 37 -13.37 2.61 -6.24
C VAL A 37 -13.95 1.41 -5.50
N GLN A 38 -13.11 0.40 -5.26
CA GLN A 38 -13.47 -0.84 -4.55
C GLN A 38 -13.23 -0.72 -3.05
N ASP A 39 -12.14 -0.04 -2.67
CA ASP A 39 -11.83 0.28 -1.28
C ASP A 39 -11.02 1.57 -1.23
N ASN A 40 -11.15 2.31 -0.14
CA ASN A 40 -10.36 3.50 0.15
C ASN A 40 -10.13 3.60 1.66
N PHE A 41 -8.89 3.86 2.05
CA PHE A 41 -8.56 4.17 3.42
C PHE A 41 -7.28 4.98 3.55
N LEU A 42 -7.18 5.64 4.71
CA LEU A 42 -6.03 6.41 5.10
C LEU A 42 -4.99 5.52 5.78
N VAL A 43 -3.79 5.47 5.22
CA VAL A 43 -2.63 4.81 5.81
C VAL A 43 -1.86 5.83 6.63
N LYS A 44 -1.87 5.67 7.96
CA LYS A 44 -1.16 6.57 8.90
C LYS A 44 0.22 6.05 9.34
N ASP A 45 0.45 4.74 9.22
CA ASP A 45 1.71 4.14 9.66
C ASP A 45 2.86 4.56 8.74
N GLU A 46 3.84 5.27 9.29
CA GLU A 46 4.93 5.89 8.54
C GLU A 46 5.74 4.90 7.70
N TYR A 47 5.93 3.66 8.19
CA TYR A 47 6.69 2.63 7.49
C TYR A 47 5.95 2.12 6.27
N VAL A 48 4.64 1.92 6.43
CA VAL A 48 3.76 1.53 5.33
C VAL A 48 3.70 2.66 4.30
N VAL A 49 3.53 3.92 4.74
CA VAL A 49 3.49 5.09 3.86
C VAL A 49 4.77 5.21 3.04
N GLN A 50 5.93 5.15 3.70
CA GLN A 50 7.23 5.25 3.01
C GLN A 50 7.43 4.11 2.01
N ALA A 51 7.05 2.89 2.39
CA ALA A 51 7.16 1.75 1.50
C ALA A 51 6.23 1.88 0.28
N LEU A 52 4.96 2.30 0.48
CA LEU A 52 3.99 2.50 -0.60
C LEU A 52 4.42 3.61 -1.56
N LYS A 53 4.95 4.73 -1.06
CA LYS A 53 5.47 5.83 -1.89
C LYS A 53 6.60 5.38 -2.84
N GLN A 54 7.32 4.32 -2.50
CA GLN A 54 8.37 3.76 -3.36
C GLN A 54 7.83 2.82 -4.46
N THR A 55 6.54 2.46 -4.42
CA THR A 55 5.95 1.49 -5.35
C THR A 55 5.39 2.13 -6.61
N GLY A 56 5.03 3.42 -6.58
CA GLY A 56 4.33 4.10 -7.68
C GLY A 56 5.08 5.30 -8.26
N ILE A 57 4.58 5.81 -9.38
CA ILE A 57 5.06 7.05 -10.01
C ILE A 57 3.97 8.09 -9.81
N ASN A 58 4.31 9.25 -9.23
CA ASN A 58 3.38 10.37 -9.01
C ASN A 58 2.08 9.96 -8.28
N GLY A 59 2.14 8.99 -7.38
CA GLY A 59 0.98 8.51 -6.64
C GLY A 59 0.11 7.50 -7.40
N VAL A 60 0.50 7.06 -8.59
CA VAL A 60 -0.24 6.06 -9.37
C VAL A 60 0.54 4.74 -9.39
N VAL A 61 -0.16 3.64 -9.12
CA VAL A 61 0.37 2.27 -9.22
C VAL A 61 -0.54 1.47 -10.15
N GLU A 62 -0.12 1.29 -11.40
CA GLU A 62 -0.90 0.61 -12.45
C GLU A 62 -0.06 -0.35 -13.29
N GLY A 63 -0.72 -1.16 -14.12
CA GLY A 63 -0.09 -2.06 -15.07
C GLY A 63 0.93 -3.00 -14.42
N ASN A 64 2.10 -3.13 -15.04
CA ASN A 64 3.17 -4.02 -14.55
C ASN A 64 3.64 -3.68 -13.12
N THR A 65 3.60 -2.40 -12.75
CA THR A 65 4.00 -1.96 -11.41
C THR A 65 3.00 -2.43 -10.36
N PHE A 66 1.71 -2.34 -10.67
CA PHE A 66 0.64 -2.87 -9.82
C PHE A 66 0.72 -4.39 -9.69
N GLU A 67 0.86 -5.09 -10.82
CA GLU A 67 0.99 -6.55 -10.84
C GLU A 67 2.20 -7.02 -10.02
N ARG A 68 3.35 -6.34 -10.14
CA ARG A 68 4.54 -6.63 -9.33
C ARG A 68 4.29 -6.41 -7.85
N LEU A 69 3.60 -5.34 -7.45
CA LEU A 69 3.26 -5.07 -6.05
C LEU A 69 2.32 -6.14 -5.49
N ARG A 70 1.27 -6.48 -6.24
CA ARG A 70 0.29 -7.52 -5.86
C ARG A 70 0.95 -8.88 -5.68
N ASN A 71 1.75 -9.30 -6.66
CA ASN A 71 2.39 -10.62 -6.66
C ASN A 71 3.51 -10.73 -5.62
N ASN A 72 4.20 -9.63 -5.33
CA ASN A 72 5.26 -9.60 -4.31
C ASN A 72 4.78 -9.01 -2.98
N TYR A 73 3.47 -8.97 -2.72
CA TYR A 73 2.96 -8.34 -1.50
C TYR A 73 3.48 -9.00 -0.22
N GLY A 74 3.77 -10.31 -0.25
CA GLY A 74 4.42 -11.00 0.87
C GLY A 74 5.79 -10.41 1.22
N TRP A 75 6.60 -10.06 0.22
CA TRP A 75 7.89 -9.39 0.44
C TRP A 75 7.72 -7.95 0.93
N PHE A 76 6.71 -7.24 0.40
CA PHE A 76 6.36 -5.90 0.87
C PHE A 76 5.98 -5.91 2.36
N SER A 77 5.10 -6.82 2.77
CA SER A 77 4.63 -6.91 4.15
C SER A 77 5.75 -7.32 5.11
N LEU A 78 6.61 -8.27 4.72
CA LEU A 78 7.77 -8.67 5.51
C LEU A 78 8.73 -7.49 5.70
N ARG A 79 9.06 -6.76 4.63
CA ARG A 79 9.94 -5.59 4.70
C ARG A 79 9.43 -4.53 5.67
N VAL A 80 8.12 -4.22 5.64
CA VAL A 80 7.51 -3.25 6.55
C VAL A 80 7.60 -3.75 8.01
N LYS A 81 7.20 -5.00 8.26
CA LYS A 81 7.23 -5.61 9.59
C LYS A 81 8.65 -5.63 10.17
N SER A 82 9.64 -6.04 9.39
CA SER A 82 11.05 -6.08 9.82
C SER A 82 11.60 -4.69 10.15
N ARG A 83 11.28 -3.66 9.35
CA ARG A 83 11.73 -2.28 9.62
C ARG A 83 11.13 -1.72 10.90
N LYS A 84 9.86 -2.01 11.16
CA LYS A 84 9.22 -1.57 12.40
C LYS A 84 9.82 -2.28 13.62
N LEU A 85 9.98 -3.60 13.55
CA LEU A 85 10.59 -4.38 14.63
C LEU A 85 12.00 -3.88 14.96
N LEU A 86 12.81 -3.56 13.95
CA LEU A 86 14.15 -3.02 14.16
C LEU A 86 14.13 -1.75 15.02
N LYS A 87 13.21 -0.81 14.75
CA LYS A 87 13.07 0.42 15.56
C LYS A 87 12.53 0.16 16.97
N GLU A 88 11.68 -0.85 17.16
CA GLU A 88 11.19 -1.20 18.50
C GLU A 88 12.29 -1.81 19.38
N LEU A 89 13.36 -2.31 18.77
CA LEU A 89 14.52 -2.90 19.44
C LEU A 89 15.70 -1.92 19.60
N GLU A 90 15.64 -0.76 18.95
CA GLU A 90 16.57 0.37 19.13
C GLU A 90 16.16 1.24 20.33
#